data_AF-A0A382V6M4-F1
#
_entry.id   AF-A0A382V6M4-F1
#
_cell.length_a   1.000
_cell.length_b   1.000
_cell.length_c   1.000
_cell.angle_alpha   90.00
_cell.angle_beta   90.00
_cell.angle_gamma   90.00
#
_symmetry.space_group_name_H-M   'P 1'
#
loop_
_entity.id
_entity.type
_entity.pdbx_description
1 polymer ?
#
loop_
_entity_poly.entity_id
_entity_poly.type
_entity_poly.pdbx_seq_one_letter_code
_entity_poly.pdbx_strand_id
1 'polypeptide(L)'
;MDWLQNYDPYIISHYTAVDYFFQNITNNSIKNVLDFGSGIGRQAFQWFGLEGKGDVNFFSVDAIESLYLLQNEIYSLLFPNKLREYFYNPEVFCRIDVSKQDTNLYHLPTWRMDLLPSNSFDLIICVQVLNEINKETLEYLLAQFQRIAKENCILYIRDNEIGYTPAHNNRVGRLLLKLGFELLFRYSGMETRIEGKPRVWAFTGVENSAAHFNLKHRLARALSYPSGSYSLKLLMKSMITKIRDCGLPL
;
A
#
# COMPACT_ATOMS: atom_id res chain seq x y z
N MET A 1 -13.63 1.35 29.12
CA MET A 1 -12.50 0.42 29.33
C MET A 1 -12.78 -0.97 28.74
N ASP A 2 -14.02 -1.27 28.35
CA ASP A 2 -14.46 -2.59 27.87
C ASP A 2 -13.76 -3.09 26.59
N TRP A 3 -13.20 -2.18 25.79
CA TRP A 3 -12.47 -2.55 24.58
C TRP A 3 -11.12 -3.22 24.88
N LEU A 4 -10.44 -2.85 25.98
CA LEU A 4 -9.19 -3.50 26.41
C LEU A 4 -9.46 -4.92 26.94
N GLN A 5 -10.62 -5.15 27.56
CA GLN A 5 -11.00 -6.47 28.07
C GLN A 5 -11.30 -7.47 26.95
N ASN A 6 -11.67 -6.97 25.76
CA ASN A 6 -11.94 -7.78 24.57
C ASN A 6 -10.80 -7.70 23.53
N TYR A 7 -9.65 -7.14 23.91
CA TYR A 7 -8.50 -7.05 23.02
C TYR A 7 -7.90 -8.44 22.80
N ASP A 8 -8.06 -8.97 21.59
CA ASP A 8 -7.39 -10.19 21.17
C ASP A 8 -6.12 -9.83 20.36
N PRO A 9 -4.91 -9.97 20.92
CA PRO A 9 -3.67 -9.69 20.21
C PRO A 9 -3.46 -10.61 18.98
N TYR A 10 -4.14 -11.75 18.93
CA TYR A 10 -4.08 -12.65 17.78
C TYR A 10 -4.64 -11.97 16.52
N ILE A 11 -5.68 -11.15 16.65
CA ILE A 11 -6.30 -10.46 15.51
C ILE A 11 -5.30 -9.52 14.84
N ILE A 12 -4.62 -8.68 15.63
CA ILE A 12 -3.61 -7.76 15.10
C ILE A 12 -2.47 -8.54 14.46
N SER A 13 -1.97 -9.58 15.13
CA SER A 13 -0.90 -10.44 14.62
C SER A 13 -1.28 -11.13 13.31
N HIS A 14 -2.52 -11.62 13.20
CA HIS A 14 -3.05 -12.24 12.01
C HIS A 14 -3.10 -11.25 10.83
N TYR A 15 -3.68 -10.05 11.03
CA TYR A 15 -3.71 -9.03 9.98
C TYR A 15 -2.33 -8.58 9.53
N THR A 16 -1.41 -8.47 10.49
CA THR A 16 0.00 -8.14 10.28
C THR A 16 0.64 -9.20 9.40
N ALA A 17 0.50 -10.48 9.73
CA ALA A 17 1.01 -11.59 8.92
C ALA A 17 0.40 -11.66 7.52
N VAL A 18 -0.92 -11.45 7.40
CA VAL A 18 -1.64 -11.42 6.12
C VAL A 18 -1.11 -10.31 5.21
N ASP A 19 -0.98 -9.09 5.75
CA ASP A 19 -0.46 -7.96 5.00
C ASP A 19 0.97 -8.22 4.51
N TYR A 20 1.84 -8.70 5.39
CA TYR A 20 3.23 -9.03 5.03
C TYR A 20 3.32 -10.12 3.95
N PHE A 21 2.48 -11.16 4.04
CA PHE A 21 2.43 -12.20 3.02
C PHE A 21 2.11 -11.62 1.63
N PHE A 22 1.07 -10.79 1.52
CA PHE A 22 0.66 -10.21 0.24
C PHE A 22 1.62 -9.13 -0.26
N GLN A 23 2.23 -8.34 0.64
CA GLN A 23 3.26 -7.36 0.28
C GLN A 23 4.50 -8.02 -0.33
N ASN A 24 4.79 -9.29 0.01
CA ASN A 24 5.95 -10.04 -0.46
C ASN A 24 5.64 -11.04 -1.60
N ILE A 25 4.41 -11.10 -2.11
CA ILE A 25 3.99 -12.16 -3.06
C ILE A 25 4.77 -12.15 -4.39
N THR A 26 5.39 -11.03 -4.74
CA THR A 26 6.19 -10.88 -5.97
C THR A 26 7.64 -11.32 -5.81
N ASN A 27 8.12 -11.55 -4.58
CA ASN A 27 9.52 -11.80 -4.25
C ASN A 27 10.48 -10.69 -4.74
N ASN A 28 9.98 -9.47 -5.00
CA ASN A 28 10.83 -8.34 -5.34
C ASN A 28 11.76 -7.99 -4.17
N SER A 29 12.98 -7.53 -4.49
CA SER A 29 13.86 -6.94 -3.48
C SER A 29 13.29 -5.57 -3.06
N ILE A 30 13.02 -5.44 -1.77
CA ILE A 30 12.42 -4.26 -1.14
C ILE A 30 13.44 -3.66 -0.17
N LYS A 31 13.77 -2.39 -0.40
CA LYS A 31 14.69 -1.56 0.37
C LYS A 31 14.04 -0.25 0.82
N ASN A 32 13.11 0.30 0.05
CA ASN A 32 12.46 1.57 0.37
C ASN A 32 10.94 1.36 0.44
N VAL A 33 10.39 1.48 1.65
CA VAL A 33 8.99 1.19 1.95
C VAL A 33 8.30 2.48 2.39
N LEU A 34 7.17 2.80 1.76
CA LEU A 34 6.23 3.81 2.22
C LEU A 34 5.01 3.13 2.83
N ASP A 35 4.68 3.48 4.07
CA ASP A 35 3.40 3.17 4.70
C ASP A 35 2.54 4.43 4.77
N PHE A 36 1.58 4.54 3.86
CA PHE A 36 0.69 5.68 3.74
C PHE A 36 -0.60 5.44 4.53
N GLY A 37 -0.92 6.37 5.45
CA GLY A 37 -1.96 6.15 6.45
C GLY A 37 -1.54 5.08 7.45
N SER A 38 -0.33 5.22 8.01
CA SER A 38 0.32 4.19 8.83
C SER A 38 -0.41 3.90 10.16
N GLY A 39 -1.35 4.75 10.56
CA GLY A 39 -2.26 4.53 11.68
C GLY A 39 -1.52 4.47 13.01
N ILE A 40 -1.45 3.30 13.63
CA ILE A 40 -0.65 3.11 14.85
C ILE A 40 0.80 2.67 14.57
N GLY A 41 1.25 2.74 13.31
CA GLY A 41 2.62 2.38 12.92
C GLY A 41 2.88 0.87 12.78
N ARG A 42 1.82 0.07 12.61
CA ARG A 42 1.91 -1.39 12.71
C ARG A 42 2.87 -2.02 11.67
N GLN A 43 2.94 -1.46 10.47
CA GLN A 43 3.80 -2.00 9.40
C GLN A 43 5.29 -1.78 9.71
N ALA A 44 5.64 -0.76 10.48
CA ALA A 44 7.02 -0.47 10.85
C ALA A 44 7.65 -1.64 11.63
N PHE A 45 6.86 -2.33 12.48
CA PHE A 45 7.34 -3.50 13.23
C PHE A 45 7.72 -4.68 12.33
N GLN A 46 7.15 -4.77 11.13
CA GLN A 46 7.44 -5.85 10.19
C GLN A 46 8.62 -5.53 9.29
N TRP A 47 8.64 -4.29 8.78
CA TRP A 47 9.61 -3.89 7.77
C TRP A 47 10.89 -3.34 8.39
N PHE A 48 10.79 -2.57 9.48
CA PHE A 48 11.92 -1.89 10.12
C PHE A 48 12.39 -2.56 11.42
N GLY A 49 11.58 -3.48 11.98
CA GLY A 49 11.71 -4.01 13.35
C GLY A 49 13.07 -4.62 13.75
N LEU A 50 13.19 -4.87 15.06
CA LEU A 50 14.45 -5.20 15.77
C LEU A 50 15.19 -6.47 15.29
N GLU A 51 14.49 -7.42 14.68
CA GLU A 51 15.03 -8.65 14.05
C GLU A 51 14.75 -8.71 12.54
N GLY A 52 14.18 -7.64 11.97
CA GLY A 52 13.81 -7.57 10.56
C GLY A 52 15.03 -7.66 9.64
N LYS A 53 14.78 -7.78 8.34
CA LYS A 53 15.80 -7.81 7.28
C LYS A 53 16.64 -6.52 7.17
N GLY A 54 16.86 -5.75 8.25
CA GLY A 54 17.93 -4.77 8.55
C GLY A 54 18.18 -3.58 7.62
N ASP A 55 17.74 -3.70 6.38
CA ASP A 55 18.29 -3.06 5.19
C ASP A 55 17.17 -2.34 4.41
N VAL A 56 16.12 -1.89 5.12
CA VAL A 56 15.09 -1.03 4.55
C VAL A 56 15.06 0.37 5.15
N ASN A 57 14.91 1.38 4.30
CA ASN A 57 14.39 2.67 4.70
C ASN A 57 12.87 2.57 4.77
N PHE A 58 12.31 2.93 5.93
CA PHE A 58 10.87 2.89 6.17
C PHE A 58 10.34 4.32 6.32
N PHE A 59 9.30 4.65 5.58
CA PHE A 59 8.66 5.97 5.61
C PHE A 59 7.25 5.79 6.13
N SER A 60 7.00 6.29 7.34
CA SER A 60 5.68 6.32 7.98
C SER A 60 5.02 7.67 7.71
N VAL A 61 3.82 7.64 7.11
CA VAL A 61 3.05 8.84 6.78
C VAL A 61 1.64 8.73 7.36
N ASP A 62 1.23 9.74 8.12
CA ASP A 62 -0.16 9.85 8.60
C ASP A 62 -0.66 11.30 8.53
N ALA A 63 -1.97 11.47 8.53
CA ALA A 63 -2.65 12.77 8.53
C ALA A 63 -3.38 13.05 9.85
N ILE A 64 -3.65 12.01 10.65
CA ILE A 64 -4.35 12.08 11.92
C ILE A 64 -3.34 12.41 13.01
N GLU A 65 -3.41 13.64 13.53
CA GLU A 65 -2.46 14.18 14.51
C GLU A 65 -2.26 13.27 15.73
N SER A 66 -3.33 12.75 16.33
CA SER A 66 -3.22 11.89 17.52
C SER A 66 -2.48 10.59 17.24
N LEU A 67 -2.66 10.02 16.03
CA LEU A 67 -1.96 8.82 15.60
C LEU A 67 -0.50 9.13 15.27
N TYR A 68 -0.24 10.27 14.64
CA TYR A 68 1.11 10.76 14.38
C TYR A 68 1.91 10.94 15.69
N LEU A 69 1.34 11.59 16.70
CA LEU A 69 1.98 11.78 17.99
C LEU A 69 2.26 10.44 18.70
N LEU A 70 1.28 9.52 18.69
CA LEU A 70 1.47 8.18 19.24
C LEU A 70 2.59 7.41 18.52
N GLN A 71 2.64 7.46 17.19
CA GLN A 71 3.73 6.87 16.41
C GLN A 71 5.08 7.48 16.79
N ASN A 72 5.16 8.81 16.93
CA ASN A 72 6.40 9.47 17.32
C ASN A 72 6.91 8.98 18.69
N GLU A 73 6.03 8.85 19.69
CA GLU A 73 6.39 8.30 20.99
C GLU A 73 6.90 6.85 20.87
N ILE A 74 6.16 6.00 20.17
CA ILE A 74 6.52 4.58 19.95
C ILE A 74 7.87 4.48 19.22
N TYR A 75 8.07 5.21 18.13
CA TYR A 75 9.29 5.14 17.34
C TYR A 75 10.49 5.74 18.06
N SER A 76 10.30 6.78 18.87
CA SER A 76 11.37 7.39 19.66
C SER A 76 11.89 6.40 20.72
N LEU A 77 10.99 5.60 21.30
CA LEU A 77 11.36 4.57 22.27
C LEU A 77 12.06 3.37 21.61
N LEU A 78 11.56 2.92 20.46
CA LEU A 78 12.03 1.69 19.83
C LEU A 78 13.23 1.89 18.90
N PHE A 79 13.34 3.07 18.26
CA PHE A 79 14.31 3.36 17.21
C PHE A 79 15.04 4.70 17.42
N PRO A 80 15.53 5.04 18.63
CA PRO A 80 15.99 6.39 18.96
C PRO A 80 17.10 6.92 18.03
N ASN A 81 18.01 6.05 17.58
CA ASN A 81 19.14 6.44 16.72
C ASN A 81 18.80 6.45 15.23
N LYS A 82 17.68 5.83 14.86
CA LYS A 82 17.28 5.58 13.46
C LYS A 82 16.06 6.39 13.03
N LEU A 83 15.30 6.91 13.99
CA LEU A 83 14.19 7.81 13.73
C LEU A 83 14.69 9.13 13.15
N ARG A 84 14.04 9.56 12.07
CA ARG A 84 14.14 10.88 11.46
C ARG A 84 12.74 11.47 11.47
N GLU A 85 12.51 12.39 12.39
CA GLU A 85 11.21 13.03 12.60
C GLU A 85 11.18 14.40 11.93
N TYR A 86 10.16 14.61 11.09
CA TYR A 86 9.99 15.86 10.34
C TYR A 86 9.85 17.09 11.24
N PHE A 87 9.06 17.02 12.32
CA PHE A 87 8.83 18.20 13.18
C PHE A 87 10.06 18.60 14.00
N TYR A 88 10.96 17.66 14.29
CA TYR A 88 12.20 17.95 15.02
C TYR A 88 13.36 18.35 14.09
N ASN A 89 13.40 17.78 12.88
CA ASN A 89 14.50 18.02 11.94
C ASN A 89 14.02 17.97 10.47
N PRO A 90 13.31 19.01 9.98
CA PRO A 90 12.77 19.03 8.63
C PRO A 90 13.86 19.05 7.55
N GLU A 91 15.06 19.56 7.86
CA GLU A 91 16.17 19.69 6.91
C GLU A 91 16.72 18.34 6.43
N VAL A 92 16.59 17.29 7.25
CA VAL A 92 16.94 15.91 6.84
C VAL A 92 16.12 15.47 5.63
N PHE A 93 14.89 15.95 5.51
CA PHE A 93 13.97 15.56 4.44
C PHE A 93 14.28 16.25 3.11
N CYS A 94 14.98 17.39 3.13
CA CYS A 94 15.43 18.09 1.92
C CYS A 94 16.56 17.34 1.19
N ARG A 95 17.20 16.36 1.85
CA ARG A 95 18.40 15.66 1.35
C ARG A 95 18.34 14.15 1.57
N ILE A 96 17.15 13.57 1.49
CA ILE A 96 16.98 12.12 1.63
C ILE A 96 17.70 11.44 0.46
N ASP A 97 18.71 10.65 0.81
CA ASP A 97 19.43 9.79 -0.12
C ASP A 97 19.22 8.34 0.27
N VAL A 98 18.19 7.72 -0.30
CA VAL A 98 17.83 6.33 -0.06
C VAL A 98 18.80 5.32 -0.70
N SER A 99 19.80 5.79 -1.47
CA SER A 99 20.82 4.92 -2.07
C SER A 99 21.92 4.51 -1.07
N LYS A 100 22.03 5.25 0.04
CA LYS A 100 22.99 4.96 1.11
C LYS A 100 22.62 3.68 1.84
N GLN A 101 23.64 3.00 2.38
CA GLN A 101 23.47 1.78 3.17
C GLN A 101 22.81 2.04 4.53
N ASP A 102 22.81 3.29 5.00
CA ASP A 102 22.19 3.64 6.27
C ASP A 102 20.66 3.59 6.18
N THR A 103 20.08 2.59 6.83
CA THR A 103 18.64 2.48 7.02
C THR A 103 18.13 3.42 8.10
N ASN A 104 17.02 4.09 7.81
CA ASN A 104 16.35 4.99 8.74
C ASN A 104 14.83 4.78 8.71
N LEU A 105 14.19 5.11 9.84
CA LEU A 105 12.75 5.27 9.92
C LEU A 105 12.45 6.76 9.79
N TYR A 106 11.88 7.14 8.66
CA TYR A 106 11.42 8.49 8.37
C TYR A 106 9.96 8.61 8.79
N HIS A 107 9.64 9.60 9.61
CA HIS A 107 8.29 9.90 10.03
C HIS A 107 7.94 11.32 9.58
N LEU A 108 6.93 11.42 8.71
CA LEU A 108 6.57 12.68 8.06
C LEU A 108 5.04 12.84 7.93
N PRO A 109 4.53 14.07 8.02
CA PRO A 109 3.10 14.31 7.86
C PRO A 109 2.67 14.18 6.40
N THR A 110 1.41 13.80 6.16
CA THR A 110 0.85 13.56 4.81
C THR A 110 1.04 14.73 3.83
N TRP A 111 0.97 15.99 4.29
CA TRP A 111 1.15 17.15 3.41
C TRP A 111 2.60 17.36 2.95
N ARG A 112 3.57 16.60 3.49
CA ARG A 112 5.00 16.66 3.11
C ARG A 112 5.47 15.50 2.23
N MET A 113 4.54 14.80 1.59
CA MET A 113 4.83 13.79 0.56
C MET A 113 5.69 14.34 -0.60
N ASP A 114 5.67 15.65 -0.84
CA ASP A 114 6.49 16.34 -1.83
C ASP A 114 8.01 16.20 -1.58
N LEU A 115 8.42 15.98 -0.33
CA LEU A 115 9.82 15.81 0.05
C LEU A 115 10.40 14.42 -0.26
N LEU A 116 9.53 13.44 -0.52
CA LEU A 116 10.00 12.10 -0.82
C LEU A 116 10.74 12.08 -2.16
N PRO A 117 11.90 11.41 -2.27
CA PRO A 117 12.65 11.38 -3.52
C PRO A 117 11.88 10.67 -4.64
N SER A 118 11.96 11.18 -5.86
CA SER A 118 11.32 10.57 -7.03
C SER A 118 12.00 9.24 -7.41
N ASN A 119 11.26 8.32 -8.03
CA ASN A 119 11.78 7.04 -8.54
C ASN A 119 12.59 6.22 -7.52
N SER A 120 12.16 6.19 -6.27
CA SER A 120 12.98 5.73 -5.15
C SER A 120 12.35 4.59 -4.33
N PHE A 121 11.02 4.42 -4.39
CA PHE A 121 10.28 3.48 -3.56
C PHE A 121 10.04 2.15 -4.24
N ASP A 122 10.24 1.07 -3.49
CA ASP A 122 10.07 -0.31 -3.96
C ASP A 122 8.72 -0.88 -3.56
N LEU A 123 8.18 -0.39 -2.44
CA LEU A 123 6.89 -0.79 -1.90
C LEU A 123 6.16 0.45 -1.36
N ILE A 124 4.90 0.60 -1.76
CA ILE A 124 3.94 1.54 -1.20
C ILE A 124 2.79 0.72 -0.60
N ILE A 125 2.48 0.98 0.66
CA ILE A 125 1.47 0.27 1.45
C ILE A 125 0.31 1.24 1.69
N CYS A 126 -0.91 0.78 1.42
CA CYS A 126 -2.14 1.52 1.69
C CYS A 126 -3.18 0.56 2.30
N VAL A 127 -3.32 0.57 3.62
CA VAL A 127 -4.27 -0.27 4.33
C VAL A 127 -5.45 0.58 4.78
N GLN A 128 -6.64 0.30 4.23
CA GLN A 128 -7.93 0.95 4.53
C GLN A 128 -7.98 2.48 4.38
N VAL A 129 -6.96 3.12 3.79
CA VAL A 129 -6.87 4.59 3.73
C VAL A 129 -7.45 5.22 2.45
N LEU A 130 -7.23 4.62 1.27
CA LEU A 130 -7.51 5.31 -0.01
C LEU A 130 -9.00 5.55 -0.27
N ASN A 131 -9.83 4.75 0.37
CA ASN A 131 -11.28 4.88 0.27
C ASN A 131 -11.78 6.04 1.15
N GLU A 132 -11.09 6.43 2.22
CA GLU A 132 -11.56 7.43 3.19
C GLU A 132 -11.32 8.89 2.75
N ILE A 133 -10.52 9.09 1.70
CA ILE A 133 -10.09 10.41 1.25
C ILE A 133 -10.93 10.93 0.08
N ASN A 134 -11.05 12.27 0.00
CA ASN A 134 -11.75 12.92 -1.10
C ASN A 134 -11.03 12.74 -2.44
N LYS A 135 -11.76 13.01 -3.52
CA LYS A 135 -11.27 12.77 -4.88
C LYS A 135 -10.02 13.60 -5.20
N GLU A 136 -10.04 14.89 -4.85
CA GLU A 136 -8.95 15.82 -5.12
C GLU A 136 -7.67 15.39 -4.40
N THR A 137 -7.79 15.01 -3.12
CA THR A 137 -6.69 14.48 -2.31
C THR A 137 -6.22 13.14 -2.85
N LEU A 138 -7.12 12.25 -3.26
CA LEU A 138 -6.77 10.96 -3.88
C LEU A 138 -5.98 11.17 -5.17
N GLU A 139 -6.42 12.05 -6.07
CA GLU A 139 -5.73 12.34 -7.32
C GLU A 139 -4.34 12.93 -7.07
N TYR A 140 -4.21 13.86 -6.12
CA TYR A 140 -2.90 14.37 -5.69
C TYR A 140 -2.00 13.25 -5.15
N LEU A 141 -2.49 12.40 -4.26
CA LEU A 141 -1.71 11.32 -3.65
C LEU A 141 -1.29 10.27 -4.66
N LEU A 142 -2.17 9.87 -5.59
CA LEU A 142 -1.80 8.94 -6.64
C LEU A 142 -0.75 9.52 -7.59
N ALA A 143 -0.76 10.82 -7.84
CA ALA A 143 0.33 11.49 -8.57
C ALA A 143 1.65 11.47 -7.78
N GLN A 144 1.61 11.62 -6.46
CA GLN A 144 2.80 11.42 -5.62
C GLN A 144 3.31 9.97 -5.68
N PHE A 145 2.41 8.98 -5.60
CA PHE A 145 2.79 7.56 -5.72
C PHE A 145 3.45 7.26 -7.06
N GLN A 146 2.90 7.79 -8.16
CA GLN A 146 3.52 7.69 -9.47
C GLN A 146 4.92 8.30 -9.50
N ARG A 147 5.10 9.50 -8.92
CA ARG A 147 6.37 10.21 -8.90
C ARG A 147 7.46 9.47 -8.12
N ILE A 148 7.10 8.88 -6.98
CA ILE A 148 8.07 8.25 -6.07
C ILE A 148 8.33 6.78 -6.41
N ALA A 149 7.43 6.11 -7.12
CA ALA A 149 7.57 4.71 -7.52
C ALA A 149 8.74 4.53 -8.49
N LYS A 150 9.66 3.60 -8.17
CA LYS A 150 10.61 3.09 -9.18
C LYS A 150 9.90 2.15 -10.17
N GLU A 151 10.56 1.82 -11.27
CA GLU A 151 10.10 0.72 -12.13
C GLU A 151 9.99 -0.59 -11.34
N ASN A 152 8.85 -1.29 -11.49
CA ASN A 152 8.46 -2.47 -10.71
C ASN A 152 8.22 -2.22 -9.22
N CYS A 153 8.02 -0.95 -8.80
CA CYS A 153 7.50 -0.62 -7.47
C CYS A 153 6.17 -1.33 -7.24
N ILE A 154 6.04 -1.97 -6.09
CA ILE A 154 4.82 -2.63 -5.67
C ILE A 154 3.93 -1.64 -4.93
N LEU A 155 2.66 -1.56 -5.32
CA LEU A 155 1.63 -0.86 -4.58
C LEU A 155 0.66 -1.88 -3.98
N TYR A 156 0.74 -2.05 -2.67
CA TYR A 156 -0.13 -2.91 -1.89
C TYR A 156 -1.32 -2.11 -1.36
N ILE A 157 -2.53 -2.56 -1.70
CA ILE A 157 -3.77 -1.95 -1.21
C ILE A 157 -4.62 -3.02 -0.54
N ARG A 158 -5.04 -2.81 0.70
CA ARG A 158 -6.08 -3.62 1.34
C ARG A 158 -7.22 -2.73 1.80
N ASP A 159 -8.35 -2.83 1.11
CA ASP A 159 -9.52 -1.99 1.38
C ASP A 159 -10.84 -2.67 0.96
N ASN A 160 -11.96 -2.06 1.31
CA ASN A 160 -13.29 -2.52 0.91
C ASN A 160 -13.74 -1.89 -0.42
N GLU A 161 -13.15 -2.31 -1.54
CA GLU A 161 -13.46 -1.80 -2.89
C GLU A 161 -14.96 -1.87 -3.28
N ILE A 162 -15.69 -2.87 -2.78
CA ILE A 162 -17.09 -3.14 -3.14
C ILE A 162 -17.91 -3.21 -1.86
N GLY A 163 -18.82 -2.26 -1.67
CA GLY A 163 -19.84 -2.30 -0.62
C GLY A 163 -19.56 -1.39 0.58
N TYR A 164 -18.35 -0.84 0.70
CA TYR A 164 -18.12 0.34 1.52
C TYR A 164 -18.15 1.55 0.58
N THR A 165 -19.11 2.45 0.78
CA THR A 165 -19.19 3.75 0.11
C THR A 165 -18.65 4.82 1.04
N PRO A 166 -17.34 4.99 1.18
CA PRO A 166 -16.82 6.23 1.72
C PRO A 166 -16.91 7.30 0.64
N ALA A 167 -17.69 8.32 0.99
CA ALA A 167 -17.82 9.68 0.47
C ALA A 167 -17.80 10.00 -1.05
N HIS A 168 -17.12 9.28 -1.96
CA HIS A 168 -16.76 9.87 -3.28
C HIS A 168 -16.85 9.00 -4.55
N ASN A 169 -17.40 7.78 -4.54
CA ASN A 169 -17.58 6.97 -5.77
C ASN A 169 -16.30 6.78 -6.63
N ASN A 170 -15.12 6.96 -6.03
CA ASN A 170 -13.84 6.95 -6.72
C ASN A 170 -13.45 5.51 -7.08
N ARG A 171 -13.16 5.27 -8.35
CA ARG A 171 -12.64 3.98 -8.83
C ARG A 171 -11.12 4.01 -8.84
N VAL A 172 -10.49 3.83 -7.68
CA VAL A 172 -9.02 3.86 -7.49
C VAL A 172 -8.28 3.05 -8.56
N GLY A 173 -8.73 1.81 -8.82
CA GLY A 173 -8.09 0.95 -9.83
C GLY A 173 -8.06 1.54 -11.24
N ARG A 174 -9.06 2.34 -11.64
CA ARG A 174 -9.05 3.03 -12.94
C ARG A 174 -8.05 4.18 -12.99
N LEU A 175 -7.86 4.89 -11.88
CA LEU A 175 -6.88 5.95 -11.77
C LEU A 175 -5.46 5.36 -11.80
N LEU A 176 -5.23 4.28 -11.06
CA LEU A 176 -3.96 3.55 -11.05
C LEU A 176 -3.53 3.10 -12.46
N LEU A 177 -4.44 2.52 -13.25
CA LEU A 177 -4.15 2.13 -14.64
C LEU A 177 -3.70 3.32 -15.50
N LYS A 178 -4.35 4.48 -15.37
CA LYS A 178 -3.97 5.70 -16.10
C LYS A 178 -2.58 6.20 -15.72
N LEU A 179 -2.17 5.95 -14.48
CA LEU A 179 -0.88 6.39 -13.94
C LEU A 179 0.24 5.38 -14.20
N GLY A 180 -0.02 4.26 -14.89
CA GLY A 180 1.00 3.26 -15.22
C GLY A 180 1.18 2.17 -14.16
N PHE A 181 0.19 1.95 -13.30
CA PHE A 181 0.16 0.79 -12.42
C PHE A 181 -0.67 -0.34 -13.03
N GLU A 182 -0.14 -1.56 -12.97
CA GLU A 182 -0.83 -2.78 -13.39
C GLU A 182 -1.24 -3.63 -12.20
N LEU A 183 -2.44 -4.23 -12.25
CA LEU A 183 -2.87 -5.19 -11.24
C LEU A 183 -2.13 -6.52 -11.43
N LEU A 184 -1.32 -6.91 -10.44
CA LEU A 184 -0.65 -8.20 -10.39
C LEU A 184 -1.50 -9.26 -9.72
N PHE A 185 -2.10 -8.91 -8.58
CA PHE A 185 -2.84 -9.86 -7.76
C PHE A 185 -4.06 -9.20 -7.12
N ARG A 186 -5.14 -9.97 -6.99
CA ARG A 186 -6.33 -9.60 -6.25
C ARG A 186 -6.84 -10.81 -5.49
N TYR A 187 -6.96 -10.66 -4.17
CA TYR A 187 -7.53 -11.71 -3.33
C TYR A 187 -9.03 -11.87 -3.63
N SER A 188 -9.41 -13.11 -3.97
CA SER A 188 -10.81 -13.50 -4.23
C SER A 188 -11.29 -14.62 -3.32
N GLY A 189 -10.57 -14.87 -2.21
CA GLY A 189 -10.98 -15.90 -1.25
C GLY A 189 -12.30 -15.57 -0.58
N MET A 190 -12.96 -16.61 -0.07
CA MET A 190 -14.25 -16.52 0.63
C MET A 190 -14.09 -16.21 2.12
N GLU A 191 -12.85 -16.05 2.59
CA GLU A 191 -12.56 -15.86 4.00
C GLU A 191 -13.06 -14.48 4.45
N THR A 192 -14.15 -14.47 5.23
CA THR A 192 -14.79 -13.25 5.73
C THR A 192 -14.05 -12.62 6.91
N ARG A 193 -12.96 -13.25 7.37
CA ARG A 193 -12.18 -12.81 8.54
C ARG A 193 -11.14 -11.75 8.21
N ILE A 194 -10.82 -11.55 6.93
CA ILE A 194 -9.93 -10.49 6.51
C ILE A 194 -10.78 -9.27 6.16
N GLU A 195 -10.74 -8.24 6.99
CA GLU A 195 -11.31 -6.94 6.66
C GLU A 195 -10.57 -6.28 5.49
N GLY A 196 -11.29 -5.90 4.44
CA GLY A 196 -10.69 -5.43 3.19
C GLY A 196 -10.12 -6.55 2.32
N LYS A 197 -9.98 -6.28 1.03
CA LYS A 197 -9.46 -7.23 0.05
C LYS A 197 -8.06 -6.82 -0.39
N PRO A 198 -7.04 -7.64 -0.10
CA PRO A 198 -5.69 -7.44 -0.61
C PRO A 198 -5.65 -7.35 -2.15
N ARG A 199 -4.98 -6.33 -2.65
CA ARG A 199 -4.67 -6.08 -4.05
C ARG A 199 -3.20 -5.67 -4.16
N VAL A 200 -2.50 -6.22 -5.14
CA VAL A 200 -1.10 -5.92 -5.41
C VAL A 200 -1.01 -5.39 -6.82
N TRP A 201 -0.42 -4.22 -6.94
CA TRP A 201 -0.16 -3.53 -8.21
C TRP A 201 1.34 -3.39 -8.41
N ALA A 202 1.79 -3.24 -9.66
CA ALA A 202 3.15 -2.88 -9.99
C ALA A 202 3.20 -1.66 -10.90
N PHE A 203 4.12 -0.74 -10.64
CA PHE A 203 4.38 0.38 -11.52
C PHE A 203 5.23 -0.05 -12.73
N THR A 204 4.68 0.10 -13.93
CA THR A 204 5.33 -0.26 -15.21
C THR A 204 5.66 0.96 -16.07
N GLY A 205 5.37 2.17 -15.59
CA GLY A 205 5.51 3.41 -16.37
C GLY A 205 4.31 3.71 -17.26
N VAL A 206 4.20 4.98 -17.69
CA VAL A 206 3.06 5.49 -18.48
C VAL A 206 3.15 5.09 -19.95
N GLU A 207 4.35 5.05 -20.53
CA GLU A 207 4.52 4.68 -21.95
C GLU A 207 4.13 3.21 -22.21
N ASN A 208 4.39 2.33 -21.25
CA ASN A 208 3.95 0.93 -21.29
C ASN A 208 2.44 0.80 -21.05
N SER A 209 1.81 1.72 -20.31
CA SER A 209 0.38 1.65 -19.99
C SER A 209 -0.51 1.86 -21.23
N ALA A 210 -0.05 2.64 -22.21
CA ALA A 210 -0.74 2.83 -23.49
C ALA A 210 -0.66 1.60 -24.40
N ALA A 211 0.44 0.84 -24.34
CA ALA A 211 0.57 -0.46 -25.03
C ALA A 211 -0.26 -1.59 -24.36
N HIS A 212 -0.67 -1.40 -23.10
CA HIS A 212 -1.40 -2.37 -22.29
C HIS A 212 -2.94 -2.41 -22.48
N PHE A 213 -3.48 -1.70 -23.48
CA PHE A 213 -4.87 -1.91 -23.93
C PHE A 213 -5.08 -3.24 -24.68
N ASN A 214 -4.05 -4.08 -24.84
CA ASN A 214 -4.22 -5.40 -25.43
C ASN A 214 -4.97 -6.34 -24.47
N LEU A 215 -6.30 -6.30 -24.57
CA LEU A 215 -7.29 -7.13 -23.86
C LEU A 215 -6.86 -8.59 -23.68
N LYS A 216 -6.14 -9.13 -24.68
CA LYS A 216 -5.62 -10.50 -24.68
C LYS A 216 -4.63 -10.78 -23.54
N HIS A 217 -3.72 -9.85 -23.24
CA HIS A 217 -2.74 -10.01 -22.16
C HIS A 217 -3.43 -9.95 -20.78
N ARG A 218 -4.44 -9.09 -20.65
CA ARG A 218 -5.25 -8.95 -19.43
C ARG A 218 -6.07 -10.21 -19.14
N LEU A 219 -6.68 -10.79 -20.18
CA LEU A 219 -7.41 -12.04 -20.09
C LEU A 219 -6.48 -13.21 -19.77
N ALA A 220 -5.28 -13.27 -20.35
CA ALA A 220 -4.30 -14.32 -20.06
C ALA A 220 -3.83 -14.29 -18.59
N ARG A 221 -3.48 -13.11 -18.05
CA ARG A 221 -3.12 -12.93 -16.62
C ARG A 221 -4.29 -13.18 -15.68
N ALA A 222 -5.51 -12.79 -16.09
CA ALA A 222 -6.72 -13.08 -15.35
C ALA A 222 -6.97 -14.59 -15.19
N LEU A 223 -6.54 -15.40 -16.15
CA LEU A 223 -6.74 -16.86 -16.16
C LEU A 223 -5.58 -17.64 -15.53
N SER A 224 -4.41 -17.02 -15.32
CA SER A 224 -3.18 -17.72 -14.93
C SER A 224 -2.98 -17.92 -13.42
N TYR A 225 -3.84 -17.37 -12.57
CA TYR A 225 -3.78 -17.66 -11.13
C TYR A 225 -4.65 -18.87 -10.77
N PRO A 226 -4.09 -19.92 -10.15
CA PRO A 226 -4.78 -21.16 -9.85
C PRO A 226 -5.78 -20.88 -8.74
N SER A 227 -7.00 -20.57 -9.15
CA SER A 227 -8.12 -20.45 -8.24
C SER A 227 -8.77 -21.85 -8.22
N GLY A 228 -8.55 -22.63 -7.15
CA GLY A 228 -9.05 -24.00 -6.96
C GLY A 228 -10.56 -24.16 -7.19
N SER A 229 -11.06 -25.39 -7.31
CA SER A 229 -12.44 -25.74 -7.73
C SER A 229 -13.54 -24.69 -7.42
N TYR A 230 -13.87 -23.83 -8.39
CA TYR A 230 -14.90 -22.80 -8.24
C TYR A 230 -16.22 -23.22 -8.91
N SER A 231 -17.34 -22.85 -8.30
CA SER A 231 -18.65 -22.91 -8.94
C SER A 231 -18.76 -21.85 -10.05
N LEU A 232 -19.58 -22.10 -11.08
CA LEU A 232 -19.78 -21.21 -12.23
C LEU A 232 -20.12 -19.76 -11.82
N LYS A 233 -20.84 -19.58 -10.70
CA LYS A 233 -21.18 -18.26 -10.12
C LYS A 233 -19.95 -17.49 -9.64
N LEU A 234 -18.99 -18.14 -9.02
CA LEU A 234 -17.75 -17.52 -8.56
C LEU A 234 -16.85 -17.15 -9.74
N LEU A 235 -16.85 -17.98 -10.78
CA LEU A 235 -16.13 -17.71 -12.03
C LEU A 235 -16.72 -16.48 -12.73
N MET A 236 -18.05 -16.38 -12.84
CA MET A 236 -18.72 -15.19 -13.36
C MET A 236 -18.47 -13.94 -12.49
N LYS A 237 -18.52 -14.04 -11.16
CA LYS A 237 -18.22 -12.91 -10.26
C LYS A 237 -16.77 -12.44 -10.40
N SER A 238 -15.83 -13.38 -10.51
CA SER A 238 -14.41 -13.11 -10.76
C SER A 238 -14.21 -12.44 -12.12
N MET A 239 -14.84 -12.96 -13.18
CA MET A 239 -14.81 -12.35 -14.52
C MET A 239 -15.40 -10.94 -14.51
N ILE A 240 -16.58 -10.73 -13.93
CA ILE A 240 -17.22 -9.41 -13.83
C ILE A 240 -16.32 -8.42 -13.08
N THR A 241 -15.72 -8.84 -11.98
CA THR A 241 -14.83 -8.00 -11.17
C THR A 241 -13.57 -7.64 -11.98
N LYS A 242 -12.97 -8.61 -12.67
CA LYS A 242 -11.82 -8.40 -13.54
C LYS A 242 -12.14 -7.53 -14.75
N ILE A 243 -13.32 -7.67 -15.36
CA ILE A 243 -13.80 -6.80 -16.46
C ILE A 243 -13.99 -5.36 -15.96
N ARG A 244 -14.51 -5.16 -14.75
CA ARG A 244 -14.62 -3.84 -14.12
C ARG A 244 -13.25 -3.21 -13.86
N ASP A 245 -12.30 -4.00 -13.36
CA ASP A 245 -10.90 -3.60 -13.22
C ASP A 245 -10.29 -3.27 -14.57
N CYS A 246 -10.83 -3.87 -15.64
CA CYS A 246 -10.44 -3.52 -16.99
C CYS A 246 -10.81 -2.13 -17.46
N GLY A 247 -11.56 -1.37 -16.66
CA GLY A 247 -12.06 -0.07 -17.07
C GLY A 247 -13.15 -0.20 -18.14
N LEU A 248 -13.50 -1.42 -18.55
CA LEU A 248 -14.54 -1.69 -19.53
C LEU A 248 -15.90 -1.29 -18.93
N PRO A 249 -16.77 -0.63 -19.70
CA PRO A 249 -18.16 -0.48 -19.32
C PRO A 249 -18.81 -1.86 -19.28
N LEU A 250 -19.53 -2.15 -18.19
CA LEU A 250 -20.51 -3.22 -18.10
C LEU A 250 -21.89 -2.57 -18.11
#